data_AF-A0A970GXT2-F1
#
_entry.id   AF-A0A970GXT2-F1
#
_cell.length_a   1.000
_cell.length_b   1.000
_cell.length_c   1.000
_cell.angle_alpha   90.00
_cell.angle_beta   90.00
_cell.angle_gamma   90.00
#
_symmetry.space_group_name_H-M   'P 1'
#
loop_
_entity.id
_entity.type
_entity.pdbx_description
1 polymer ?
#
loop_
_entity_poly.entity_id
_entity_poly.type
_entity_poly.pdbx_seq_one_letter_code
_entity_poly.pdbx_strand_id
1 'polypeptide(L)'
;MLVVFAVLFFDRIKVDDPVGATSVHLVCGIFGTLCVGLFAQEGVTSLSTVNGLFHGGGLSLLGVEALGIVSVGAFVFVFSSLIWWILKKTIGIRVSLEEEIQGLDVGEHGNAAYPDFAIVAPLMATNAATAAVDTTSSETVPPEMAIPVVNKARKGAKITKVTIITNQDKFTQLQTALDSIGITGLTVTYVLGYGMQKGNTEYYRGAPVKTRLLPKVKIDIVVCKIPTQVLVDTVKKALYTGNMGDGKIFIYDVENVIKISTGEEGYDALQDENEE
;
A
#
# COMPACT_ATOMS: atom_id res chain seq x y z
N MET A 1 20.71 -15.38 10.21
CA MET A 1 21.03 -15.75 8.80
C MET A 1 20.19 -16.92 8.30
N LEU A 2 20.03 -18.02 9.07
CA LEU A 2 19.18 -19.17 8.67
C LEU A 2 17.76 -18.76 8.23
N VAL A 3 17.08 -17.93 9.03
CA VAL A 3 15.73 -17.43 8.71
C VAL A 3 15.65 -16.71 7.37
N VAL A 4 16.67 -15.92 7.00
CA VAL A 4 16.68 -15.15 5.75
C VAL A 4 16.73 -16.08 4.55
N PHE A 5 17.57 -17.11 4.61
CA PHE A 5 17.65 -18.11 3.55
C PHE A 5 16.39 -18.98 3.47
N ALA A 6 15.76 -19.28 4.62
CA ALA A 6 14.51 -20.02 4.67
C ALA A 6 13.35 -19.23 4.02
N VAL A 7 13.23 -17.94 4.31
CA VAL A 7 12.21 -17.07 3.68
C VAL A 7 12.37 -17.08 2.16
N LEU A 8 13.58 -16.81 1.66
CA LEU A 8 13.88 -16.82 0.22
C LEU A 8 13.61 -18.19 -0.44
N PHE A 9 13.77 -19.28 0.31
CA PHE A 9 13.44 -20.61 -0.17
C PHE A 9 11.93 -20.80 -0.31
N PHE A 10 11.15 -20.49 0.72
CA PHE A 10 9.68 -20.61 0.69
C PHE A 10 9.04 -19.69 -0.36
N ASP A 11 9.54 -18.47 -0.51
CA ASP A 11 9.12 -17.54 -1.56
C ASP A 11 9.36 -18.13 -2.95
N ARG A 12 10.53 -18.76 -3.17
CA ARG A 12 10.89 -19.36 -4.45
C ARG A 12 9.99 -20.53 -4.84
N ILE A 13 9.50 -21.30 -3.86
CA ILE A 13 8.56 -22.40 -4.09
C ILE A 13 7.10 -21.95 -4.04
N LYS A 14 6.84 -20.62 -3.98
CA LYS A 14 5.50 -20.01 -3.97
C LYS A 14 4.63 -20.51 -2.83
N VAL A 15 5.24 -20.76 -1.67
CA VAL A 15 4.48 -20.98 -0.44
C VAL A 15 4.03 -19.63 0.09
N ASP A 16 2.73 -19.47 0.29
CA ASP A 16 2.12 -18.27 0.83
C ASP A 16 2.34 -18.19 2.35
N ASP A 17 3.47 -17.60 2.76
CA ASP A 17 3.89 -17.41 4.15
C ASP A 17 4.08 -15.91 4.45
N PRO A 18 2.98 -15.14 4.61
CA PRO A 18 2.99 -13.67 4.54
C PRO A 18 3.85 -12.98 5.61
N VAL A 19 4.13 -13.67 6.72
CA VAL A 19 4.94 -13.14 7.83
C VAL A 19 6.23 -13.93 8.06
N GLY A 20 6.54 -14.91 7.20
CA GLY A 20 7.70 -15.80 7.39
C GLY A 20 7.55 -16.75 8.59
N ALA A 21 6.32 -17.08 9.00
CA ALA A 21 6.04 -17.94 10.14
C ALA A 21 6.64 -19.34 9.96
N THR A 22 6.61 -19.89 8.74
CA THR A 22 7.22 -21.18 8.43
C THR A 22 8.74 -21.10 8.59
N SER A 23 9.35 -20.02 8.12
CA SER A 23 10.79 -19.81 8.24
C SER A 23 11.25 -19.66 9.70
N VAL A 24 10.50 -18.92 10.51
CA VAL A 24 10.83 -18.68 11.93
C VAL A 24 10.50 -19.89 12.79
N HIS A 25 9.27 -20.40 12.72
CA HIS A 25 8.81 -21.41 13.67
C HIS A 25 9.15 -22.83 13.24
N LEU A 26 9.02 -23.18 11.96
CA LEU A 26 9.32 -24.53 11.49
C LEU A 26 10.83 -24.72 11.33
N VAL A 27 11.49 -23.91 10.49
CA VAL A 27 12.91 -24.14 10.15
C VAL A 27 13.83 -23.85 11.33
N CYS A 28 13.71 -22.69 11.98
CA CYS A 28 14.54 -22.40 13.14
C CYS A 28 14.16 -23.27 14.36
N GLY A 29 12.89 -23.67 14.49
CA GLY A 29 12.45 -24.61 15.52
C GLY A 29 13.13 -25.97 15.37
N ILE A 30 13.04 -26.58 14.18
CA ILE A 30 13.72 -27.85 13.85
C ILE A 30 15.21 -27.73 14.10
N PHE A 31 15.84 -26.66 13.62
CA PHE A 31 17.28 -26.45 13.81
C PHE A 31 17.65 -26.32 15.30
N GLY A 32 16.86 -25.58 16.08
CA GLY A 32 17.06 -25.41 17.52
C GLY A 32 16.98 -26.74 18.27
N THR A 33 15.98 -27.57 17.97
CA THR A 33 15.82 -28.91 18.56
C THR A 33 16.99 -29.81 18.20
N LEU A 34 17.45 -29.80 16.94
CA LEU A 34 18.66 -30.56 16.55
C LEU A 34 19.93 -30.04 17.23
N CYS A 35 20.03 -28.74 17.51
CA CYS A 35 21.17 -28.18 18.25
C CYS A 35 21.28 -28.72 19.67
N VAL A 36 20.18 -29.13 20.32
CA VAL A 36 20.25 -29.85 21.61
C VAL A 36 21.01 -31.17 21.44
N GLY A 37 20.66 -31.95 20.42
CA GLY A 37 21.36 -33.20 20.09
C GLY A 37 22.83 -33.04 19.74
N LEU A 38 23.22 -31.89 19.18
CA LEU A 38 24.60 -31.60 18.78
C LEU A 38 25.45 -31.05 19.93
N PHE A 39 24.91 -30.08 20.67
CA PHE A 39 25.68 -29.20 21.56
C PHE A 39 25.33 -29.34 23.05
N ALA A 40 24.35 -30.15 23.45
CA ALA A 40 24.07 -30.33 24.87
C ALA A 40 25.33 -30.76 25.63
N GLN A 41 25.49 -30.24 26.84
CA GLN A 41 26.57 -30.62 27.74
C GLN A 41 26.00 -30.82 29.14
N GLU A 42 26.33 -31.96 29.72
CA GLU A 42 25.87 -32.36 31.04
C GLU A 42 26.27 -31.32 32.10
N GLY A 43 25.31 -30.94 32.94
CA GLY A 43 25.54 -30.02 34.06
C GLY A 43 25.59 -28.53 33.70
N VAL A 44 25.46 -28.15 32.42
CA VAL A 44 25.41 -26.73 32.01
C VAL A 44 24.06 -26.10 32.31
N THR A 45 22.97 -26.87 32.21
CA THR A 45 21.63 -26.45 32.61
C THR A 45 20.97 -27.50 33.50
N SER A 46 19.95 -27.13 34.26
CA SER A 46 19.18 -28.05 35.10
C SER A 46 18.44 -29.15 34.31
N LEU A 47 18.31 -29.00 32.99
CA LEU A 47 17.69 -29.97 32.10
C LEU A 47 18.71 -30.78 31.27
N SER A 48 19.98 -30.37 31.24
CA SER A 48 21.03 -31.04 30.46
C SER A 48 21.62 -32.21 31.26
N THR A 49 20.96 -33.35 31.21
CA THR A 49 21.36 -34.59 31.89
C THR A 49 22.27 -35.49 31.05
N VAL A 50 22.45 -35.17 29.76
CA VAL A 50 23.24 -35.96 28.82
C VAL A 50 24.03 -35.05 27.87
N ASN A 51 25.20 -35.52 27.44
CA ASN A 51 26.02 -34.84 26.45
C ASN A 51 25.46 -35.05 25.04
N GLY A 52 25.59 -34.03 24.20
CA GLY A 52 25.35 -34.08 22.76
C GLY A 52 26.55 -34.60 21.99
N LEU A 53 26.39 -34.72 20.67
CA LEU A 53 27.36 -35.34 19.77
C LEU A 53 28.77 -34.72 19.91
N PHE A 54 28.86 -33.38 19.96
CA PHE A 54 30.16 -32.69 20.01
C PHE A 54 30.82 -32.68 21.39
N HIS A 55 30.09 -33.08 22.44
CA HIS A 55 30.62 -33.27 23.79
C HIS A 55 30.82 -34.75 24.15
N GLY A 56 30.87 -35.63 23.15
CA GLY A 56 31.18 -37.06 23.33
C GLY A 56 29.98 -37.94 23.71
N GLY A 57 28.75 -37.42 23.66
CA GLY A 57 27.52 -38.17 23.97
C GLY A 57 27.05 -39.13 22.87
N GLY A 58 27.70 -39.13 21.71
CA GLY A 58 27.34 -39.97 20.56
C GLY A 58 26.07 -39.50 19.83
N LEU A 59 25.49 -40.37 19.00
CA LEU A 59 24.33 -40.05 18.15
C LEU A 59 22.98 -40.27 18.83
N SER A 60 22.95 -40.77 20.06
CA SER A 60 21.71 -41.15 20.76
C SER A 60 20.80 -39.94 20.98
N LEU A 61 21.31 -38.87 21.59
CA LEU A 61 20.52 -37.66 21.86
C LEU A 61 20.04 -37.00 20.57
N LEU A 62 20.92 -36.88 19.56
CA LEU A 62 20.54 -36.36 18.24
C LEU A 62 19.44 -37.18 17.58
N GLY A 63 19.51 -38.52 17.68
CA GLY A 63 18.47 -39.41 17.18
C GLY A 63 17.13 -39.25 17.91
N VAL A 64 17.16 -39.07 19.23
CA VAL A 64 15.96 -38.81 20.04
C VAL A 64 15.31 -37.48 19.67
N GLU A 65 16.10 -36.40 19.55
CA GLU A 65 15.61 -35.09 19.11
C GLU A 65 15.01 -35.15 17.69
N ALA A 66 15.68 -35.82 16.74
CA ALA A 66 15.18 -36.00 15.39
C ALA A 66 13.86 -36.80 15.36
N LEU A 67 13.78 -37.88 16.15
CA LEU A 67 12.56 -38.66 16.29
C LEU A 67 11.43 -37.82 16.91
N GLY A 68 11.74 -36.97 17.89
CA GLY A 68 10.79 -36.04 18.50
C GLY A 68 10.21 -35.07 17.48
N ILE A 69 11.06 -34.45 16.66
CA ILE A 69 10.66 -33.55 15.56
C ILE A 69 9.69 -34.26 14.61
N VAL A 70 10.04 -35.46 14.14
CA VAL A 70 9.18 -36.22 13.21
C VAL A 70 7.88 -36.64 13.87
N SER A 71 7.92 -37.10 15.12
CA SER A 71 6.73 -37.59 15.85
C SER A 71 5.73 -36.47 16.10
N VAL A 72 6.20 -35.32 16.61
CA VAL A 72 5.36 -34.14 16.84
C VAL A 72 4.88 -33.57 15.51
N GLY A 73 5.76 -33.48 14.51
CA GLY A 73 5.40 -33.01 13.17
C GLY A 73 4.30 -33.85 12.52
N ALA A 74 4.40 -35.18 12.59
CA ALA A 74 3.39 -36.09 12.07
C ALA A 74 2.05 -35.94 12.81
N PHE A 75 2.10 -35.89 14.15
CA PHE A 75 0.90 -35.71 14.97
C PHE A 75 0.17 -34.40 14.64
N VAL A 76 0.90 -33.28 14.63
CA VAL A 76 0.34 -31.95 14.32
C VAL A 76 -0.19 -31.91 12.89
N PHE A 77 0.56 -32.43 11.92
CA PHE A 77 0.13 -32.44 10.52
C PHE A 77 -1.17 -33.21 10.34
N VAL A 78 -1.30 -34.41 10.93
CA VAL A 78 -2.52 -35.22 10.84
C VAL A 78 -3.71 -34.51 11.49
N PHE A 79 -3.51 -33.99 12.71
CA PHE A 79 -4.60 -33.37 13.46
C PHE A 79 -5.06 -32.04 12.84
N SER A 80 -4.12 -31.18 12.46
CA SER A 80 -4.42 -29.94 11.73
C SER A 80 -5.09 -30.24 10.38
N SER A 81 -4.60 -31.21 9.60
CA SER A 81 -5.23 -31.60 8.32
C SER A 81 -6.66 -32.07 8.51
N LEU A 82 -6.94 -32.83 9.58
CA LEU A 82 -8.29 -33.28 9.91
C LEU A 82 -9.20 -32.08 10.23
N ILE A 83 -8.73 -31.14 11.06
CA ILE A 83 -9.49 -29.92 11.39
C ILE A 83 -9.78 -29.11 10.13
N TRP A 84 -8.78 -28.85 9.31
CA TRP A 84 -8.95 -28.14 8.04
C TRP A 84 -9.95 -28.86 7.13
N TRP A 85 -9.86 -30.18 7.02
CA TRP A 85 -10.80 -30.97 6.22
C TRP A 85 -12.25 -30.85 6.73
N ILE A 86 -12.46 -30.89 8.05
CA ILE A 86 -13.78 -30.66 8.68
C ILE A 86 -14.28 -29.25 8.35
N LEU A 87 -13.48 -28.21 8.59
CA LEU A 87 -13.84 -26.82 8.30
C LEU A 87 -14.21 -26.64 6.82
N LYS A 88 -13.46 -27.26 5.91
CA LYS A 88 -13.75 -27.24 4.47
C LYS A 88 -15.13 -27.80 4.14
N LYS A 89 -15.60 -28.80 4.91
CA LYS A 89 -16.88 -29.48 4.67
C LYS A 89 -18.06 -28.79 5.33
N THR A 90 -17.85 -28.05 6.41
CA THR A 90 -18.92 -27.43 7.18
C THR A 90 -19.12 -25.96 6.80
N ILE A 91 -18.08 -25.14 6.91
CA ILE A 91 -18.17 -23.67 6.83
C ILE A 91 -17.45 -23.14 5.58
N GLY A 92 -16.46 -23.89 5.07
CA GLY A 92 -15.51 -23.39 4.08
C GLY A 92 -14.26 -22.81 4.75
N ILE A 93 -13.15 -22.77 4.01
CA ILE A 93 -11.84 -22.27 4.50
C ILE A 93 -11.51 -20.90 3.90
N ARG A 94 -12.07 -20.58 2.73
CA ARG A 94 -11.84 -19.33 2.03
C ARG A 94 -13.08 -18.45 2.12
N VAL A 95 -12.85 -17.16 2.30
CA VAL A 95 -13.85 -16.11 2.17
C VAL A 95 -14.27 -15.96 0.71
N SER A 96 -15.32 -15.18 0.47
CA SER A 96 -15.72 -14.84 -0.90
C SER A 96 -14.59 -14.08 -1.63
N LEU A 97 -14.54 -14.18 -2.97
CA LEU A 97 -13.53 -13.47 -3.77
C LEU A 97 -13.61 -11.95 -3.57
N GLU A 98 -14.81 -11.42 -3.34
CA GLU A 98 -15.03 -10.01 -3.07
C GLU A 98 -14.39 -9.58 -1.74
N GLU A 99 -14.61 -10.34 -0.66
CA GLU A 99 -13.96 -10.09 0.64
C GLU A 99 -12.46 -10.33 0.61
N GLU A 100 -11.99 -11.32 -0.18
CA GLU A 100 -10.56 -11.57 -0.35
C GLU A 100 -9.86 -10.37 -1.01
N ILE A 101 -10.50 -9.74 -2.01
CA ILE A 101 -9.96 -8.56 -2.70
C ILE A 101 -10.05 -7.31 -1.80
N GLN A 102 -11.13 -7.14 -1.03
CA GLN A 102 -11.29 -6.00 -0.13
C GLN A 102 -10.38 -6.08 1.10
N GLY A 103 -9.95 -7.28 1.48
CA GLY A 103 -9.17 -7.56 2.67
C GLY A 103 -10.05 -7.90 3.87
N LEU A 104 -9.69 -8.98 4.58
CA LEU A 104 -10.46 -9.52 5.72
C LEU A 104 -10.70 -8.50 6.84
N ASP A 105 -9.76 -7.58 7.06
CA ASP A 105 -9.86 -6.59 8.13
C ASP A 105 -11.07 -5.65 7.94
N VAL A 106 -11.42 -5.35 6.69
CA VAL A 106 -12.57 -4.49 6.37
C VAL A 106 -13.89 -5.19 6.67
N GLY A 107 -14.01 -6.47 6.27
CA GLY A 107 -15.22 -7.27 6.47
C GLY A 107 -15.44 -7.69 7.93
N GLU A 108 -14.38 -8.03 8.66
CA GLU A 108 -14.49 -8.55 10.04
C GLU A 108 -14.36 -7.46 11.11
N HIS A 109 -13.51 -6.45 10.89
CA HIS A 109 -13.16 -5.46 11.91
C HIS A 109 -13.64 -4.04 11.56
N GLY A 110 -14.24 -3.84 10.38
CA GLY A 110 -14.77 -2.56 9.93
C GLY A 110 -13.71 -1.47 9.76
N ASN A 111 -12.44 -1.84 9.66
CA ASN A 111 -11.32 -0.91 9.52
C ASN A 111 -10.18 -1.55 8.71
N ALA A 112 -9.44 -0.74 7.96
CA ALA A 112 -8.24 -1.22 7.27
C ALA A 112 -7.09 -1.41 8.28
N ALA A 113 -6.37 -2.54 8.22
CA ALA A 113 -5.21 -2.78 9.08
C ALA A 113 -4.06 -1.78 8.84
N TYR A 114 -3.91 -1.33 7.59
CA TYR A 114 -2.90 -0.37 7.18
C TYR A 114 -3.55 0.78 6.39
N PRO A 115 -4.27 1.71 7.04
CA PRO A 115 -5.01 2.76 6.34
C PRO A 115 -4.11 3.65 5.46
N ASP A 116 -2.82 3.76 5.80
CA ASP A 116 -1.85 4.53 5.01
C ASP A 116 -1.34 3.79 3.76
N PHE A 117 -1.35 2.44 3.74
CA PHE A 117 -0.91 1.62 2.60
C PHE A 117 -2.07 1.10 1.74
N ALA A 118 -3.22 0.82 2.36
CA ALA A 118 -4.41 0.28 1.69
C ALA A 118 -5.01 1.25 0.67
N ILE A 119 -4.78 2.55 0.81
CA ILE A 119 -5.18 3.56 -0.17
C ILE A 119 -4.42 3.39 -1.50
N VAL A 120 -3.21 2.81 -1.47
CA VAL A 120 -2.33 2.69 -2.65
C VAL A 120 -2.60 1.41 -3.46
N ALA A 121 -2.97 0.30 -2.79
CA ALA A 121 -3.04 -1.02 -3.43
C ALA A 121 -4.15 -1.15 -4.51
N PRO A 122 -5.40 -0.67 -4.31
CA PRO A 122 -6.43 -0.74 -5.34
C PRO A 122 -6.13 0.18 -6.56
N LEU A 123 -5.35 1.24 -6.38
CA LEU A 123 -4.99 2.20 -7.44
C LEU A 123 -3.85 1.72 -8.35
N MET A 124 -2.95 0.87 -7.84
CA MET A 124 -1.91 0.25 -8.66
C MET A 124 -2.50 -0.84 -9.58
N ALA A 125 -3.52 -1.57 -9.11
CA ALA A 125 -4.14 -2.65 -9.89
C ALA A 125 -4.98 -2.15 -11.07
N THR A 126 -5.62 -0.97 -10.94
CA THR A 126 -6.41 -0.36 -12.04
C THR A 126 -5.54 0.28 -13.13
N ASN A 127 -4.32 0.70 -12.81
CA ASN A 127 -3.38 1.29 -13.77
C ASN A 127 -2.51 0.24 -14.50
N ALA A 128 -2.41 -0.98 -13.99
CA ALA A 128 -1.60 -2.05 -14.61
C ALA A 128 -2.25 -2.67 -15.86
N ALA A 129 -3.58 -2.52 -16.03
CA ALA A 129 -4.31 -3.14 -17.14
C ALA A 129 -4.30 -2.33 -18.46
N THR A 130 -3.80 -1.08 -18.45
CA THR A 130 -3.74 -0.20 -19.64
C THR A 130 -2.32 0.19 -20.08
N ALA A 131 -1.28 -0.25 -19.37
CA ALA A 131 0.11 0.00 -19.73
C ALA A 131 0.78 -1.24 -20.33
N ALA A 132 0.27 -1.70 -21.46
CA ALA A 132 1.04 -2.51 -22.40
C ALA A 132 1.36 -1.64 -23.62
N VAL A 133 2.31 -0.72 -23.48
CA VAL A 133 2.89 0.06 -24.58
C VAL A 133 4.41 0.02 -24.44
N ASP A 134 5.04 -0.21 -25.58
CA ASP A 134 6.43 -0.59 -25.83
C ASP A 134 7.51 0.06 -24.96
N THR A 135 8.34 -0.80 -24.39
CA THR A 135 9.65 -0.49 -23.83
C THR A 135 10.59 -0.04 -24.95
N THR A 136 10.61 1.25 -25.25
CA THR A 136 11.76 1.90 -25.89
C THR A 136 12.46 2.77 -24.85
N SER A 137 13.73 2.45 -24.66
CA SER A 137 14.68 3.09 -23.76
C SER A 137 14.75 4.60 -23.98
N SER A 138 14.28 5.40 -23.01
CA SER A 138 14.61 6.82 -22.95
C SER A 138 15.88 7.01 -22.11
N GLU A 139 16.90 7.56 -22.75
CA GLU A 139 18.21 7.85 -22.18
C GLU A 139 18.10 8.86 -21.05
N THR A 140 18.85 8.60 -19.97
CA THR A 140 18.97 9.53 -18.83
C THR A 140 19.90 10.67 -19.23
N VAL A 141 19.36 11.88 -19.37
CA VAL A 141 20.17 13.07 -19.66
C VAL A 141 20.83 13.58 -18.36
N PRO A 142 22.16 13.76 -18.30
CA PRO A 142 22.86 14.35 -17.16
C PRO A 142 22.51 15.83 -16.94
N PRO A 143 22.58 16.34 -15.70
CA PRO A 143 22.13 17.68 -15.31
C PRO A 143 22.97 18.86 -15.87
N GLU A 144 24.02 18.60 -16.66
CA GLU A 144 24.99 19.62 -17.09
C GLU A 144 24.73 20.24 -18.47
N MET A 145 23.66 19.86 -19.17
CA MET A 145 23.22 20.51 -20.42
C MET A 145 21.86 21.20 -20.29
N ALA A 146 21.64 21.92 -19.19
CA ALA A 146 20.60 22.95 -19.16
C ALA A 146 21.08 24.14 -19.99
N ILE A 147 20.58 24.23 -21.23
CA ILE A 147 20.69 25.42 -22.09
C ILE A 147 20.21 26.62 -21.26
N PRO A 148 20.90 27.79 -21.27
CA PRO A 148 20.41 28.95 -20.54
C PRO A 148 19.10 29.41 -21.17
N VAL A 149 17.98 29.05 -20.56
CA VAL A 149 16.66 29.49 -20.99
C VAL A 149 16.59 30.99 -20.72
N VAL A 150 16.53 31.76 -21.80
CA VAL A 150 16.35 33.21 -21.76
C VAL A 150 14.93 33.48 -21.26
N ASN A 151 14.83 33.74 -19.96
CA ASN A 151 13.61 34.15 -19.30
C ASN A 151 13.00 35.38 -19.97
N LYS A 152 11.84 35.18 -20.60
CA LYS A 152 10.87 36.24 -20.84
C LYS A 152 9.62 35.94 -20.03
N ALA A 153 9.74 36.04 -18.70
CA ALA A 153 8.57 36.08 -17.82
C ALA A 153 7.58 37.12 -18.36
N ARG A 154 6.50 36.65 -18.98
CA ARG A 154 5.47 37.53 -19.52
C ARG A 154 4.75 38.16 -18.34
N LYS A 155 5.03 39.44 -18.09
CA LYS A 155 4.33 40.26 -17.09
C LYS A 155 2.81 40.14 -17.32
N GLY A 156 2.11 39.45 -16.43
CA GLY A 156 0.65 39.56 -16.30
C GLY A 156 -0.20 38.30 -16.40
N ALA A 157 0.36 37.09 -16.57
CA ALA A 157 -0.46 35.87 -16.53
C ALA A 157 -0.71 35.44 -15.08
N LYS A 158 -1.93 35.64 -14.57
CA LYS A 158 -2.30 35.26 -13.20
C LYS A 158 -2.29 33.73 -13.08
N ILE A 159 -1.49 33.20 -12.16
CA ILE A 159 -1.44 31.78 -11.84
C ILE A 159 -2.36 31.54 -10.64
N THR A 160 -3.23 30.54 -10.76
CA THR A 160 -4.24 30.26 -9.75
C THR A 160 -4.17 28.79 -9.35
N LYS A 161 -4.11 28.53 -8.05
CA LYS A 161 -4.28 27.19 -7.48
C LYS A 161 -5.74 26.98 -7.12
N VAL A 162 -6.32 25.91 -7.61
CA VAL A 162 -7.67 25.45 -7.28
C VAL A 162 -7.55 24.16 -6.48
N THR A 163 -8.01 24.19 -5.23
CA THR A 163 -8.09 23.03 -4.35
C THR A 163 -9.55 22.56 -4.28
N ILE A 164 -9.79 21.31 -4.61
CA ILE A 164 -11.12 20.70 -4.62
C ILE A 164 -11.13 19.61 -3.56
N ILE A 165 -12.06 19.66 -2.61
CA ILE A 165 -12.27 18.58 -1.63
C ILE A 165 -13.61 17.93 -1.90
N THR A 166 -13.63 16.65 -2.29
CA THR A 166 -14.85 15.92 -2.66
C THR A 166 -14.84 14.47 -2.15
N ASN A 167 -15.89 13.70 -2.43
CA ASN A 167 -15.96 12.27 -2.11
C ASN A 167 -15.07 11.43 -3.05
N GLN A 168 -14.52 10.32 -2.55
CA GLN A 168 -13.65 9.41 -3.30
C GLN A 168 -14.31 8.87 -4.57
N ASP A 169 -15.57 8.46 -4.47
CA ASP A 169 -16.34 7.88 -5.59
C ASP A 169 -16.50 8.83 -6.79
N LYS A 170 -16.29 10.13 -6.59
CA LYS A 170 -16.43 11.16 -7.62
C LYS A 170 -15.14 11.49 -8.34
N PHE A 171 -14.00 10.95 -7.89
CA PHE A 171 -12.70 11.28 -8.46
C PHE A 171 -12.59 10.89 -9.93
N THR A 172 -13.01 9.68 -10.32
CA THR A 172 -12.96 9.23 -11.72
C THR A 172 -13.78 10.11 -12.64
N GLN A 173 -15.01 10.47 -12.22
CA GLN A 173 -15.88 11.37 -12.97
C GLN A 173 -15.27 12.77 -13.12
N LEU A 174 -14.63 13.26 -12.06
CA LEU A 174 -13.94 14.55 -12.07
C LEU A 174 -12.73 14.52 -13.00
N GLN A 175 -11.92 13.45 -12.97
CA GLN A 175 -10.74 13.30 -13.83
C GLN A 175 -11.13 13.39 -15.30
N THR A 176 -12.10 12.60 -15.76
CA THR A 176 -12.58 12.66 -17.15
C THR A 176 -13.06 14.06 -17.55
N ALA A 177 -13.70 14.79 -16.63
CA ALA A 177 -14.16 16.15 -16.90
C ALA A 177 -13.00 17.16 -16.99
N LEU A 178 -11.96 17.01 -16.17
CA LEU A 178 -10.76 17.85 -16.20
C LEU A 178 -9.93 17.60 -17.45
N ASP A 179 -9.79 16.34 -17.87
CA ASP A 179 -9.10 15.97 -19.12
C ASP A 179 -9.79 16.61 -20.33
N SER A 180 -11.12 16.68 -20.34
CA SER A 180 -11.90 17.29 -21.43
C SER A 180 -11.67 18.78 -21.64
N ILE A 181 -11.16 19.48 -20.61
CA ILE A 181 -10.79 20.90 -20.68
C ILE A 181 -9.27 21.10 -20.80
N GLY A 182 -8.50 20.03 -20.99
CA GLY A 182 -7.06 20.07 -21.23
C GLY A 182 -6.21 20.22 -19.97
N ILE A 183 -6.69 19.76 -18.81
CA ILE A 183 -5.87 19.72 -17.60
C ILE A 183 -5.09 18.42 -17.56
N THR A 184 -3.77 18.52 -17.68
CA THR A 184 -2.84 17.38 -17.72
C THR A 184 -2.15 17.12 -16.38
N GLY A 185 -2.00 18.16 -15.55
CA GLY A 185 -1.36 18.10 -14.25
C GLY A 185 -2.33 18.30 -13.08
N LEU A 186 -2.40 17.31 -12.18
CA LEU A 186 -3.14 17.41 -10.92
C LEU A 186 -2.42 16.65 -9.81
N THR A 187 -2.56 17.11 -8.57
CA THR A 187 -2.05 16.42 -7.38
C THR A 187 -3.21 15.95 -6.51
N VAL A 188 -3.21 14.69 -6.10
CA VAL A 188 -4.27 14.10 -5.27
C VAL A 188 -3.73 13.81 -3.88
N THR A 189 -4.50 14.12 -2.85
CA THR A 189 -4.20 13.80 -1.45
C THR A 189 -5.46 13.28 -0.77
N TYR A 190 -5.32 12.16 -0.05
CA TYR A 190 -6.41 11.62 0.76
C TYR A 190 -6.48 12.35 2.09
N VAL A 191 -7.68 12.81 2.45
CA VAL A 191 -7.90 13.61 3.66
C VAL A 191 -9.14 13.14 4.40
N LEU A 192 -9.14 13.35 5.70
CA LEU A 192 -10.32 13.20 6.54
C LEU A 192 -10.97 14.57 6.73
N GLY A 193 -12.28 14.67 6.50
CA GLY A 193 -13.00 15.94 6.58
C GLY A 193 -14.42 15.77 7.09
N TYR A 194 -14.96 16.82 7.70
CA TYR A 194 -16.34 16.83 8.13
C TYR A 194 -17.03 18.13 7.70
N GLY A 195 -18.31 18.01 7.34
CA GLY A 195 -19.18 19.14 7.02
C GLY A 195 -20.21 19.40 8.12
N MET A 196 -21.32 20.04 7.75
CA MET A 196 -22.46 20.20 8.66
C MET A 196 -23.20 18.88 8.95
N GLN A 197 -22.91 17.81 8.20
CA GLN A 197 -23.44 16.47 8.45
C GLN A 197 -23.00 15.97 9.84
N LYS A 198 -23.92 15.29 10.54
CA LYS A 198 -23.62 14.63 11.83
C LYS A 198 -22.87 13.33 11.52
N GLY A 199 -21.76 13.09 12.22
CA GLY A 199 -20.91 11.92 12.01
C GLY A 199 -21.50 10.63 12.57
N ASN A 200 -20.88 9.50 12.20
CA ASN A 200 -21.22 8.16 12.68
C ASN A 200 -20.36 7.80 13.89
N THR A 201 -20.85 6.89 14.75
CA THR A 201 -20.04 6.34 15.83
C THR A 201 -19.12 5.27 15.24
N GLU A 202 -17.80 5.46 15.29
CA GLU A 202 -16.82 4.41 14.98
C GLU A 202 -16.29 3.81 16.28
N TYR A 203 -15.77 2.57 16.23
CA TYR A 203 -15.13 1.93 17.37
C TYR A 203 -13.62 1.89 17.15
N TYR A 204 -12.85 2.46 18.07
CA TYR A 204 -11.39 2.34 18.08
C TYR A 204 -10.96 1.55 19.31
N ARG A 205 -10.28 0.41 19.09
CA ARG A 205 -9.88 -0.52 20.16
C ARG A 205 -11.04 -0.92 21.10
N GLY A 206 -12.22 -1.14 20.53
CA GLY A 206 -13.43 -1.51 21.28
C GLY A 206 -14.09 -0.35 22.06
N ALA A 207 -13.50 0.85 22.07
CA ALA A 207 -14.13 2.03 22.64
C ALA A 207 -14.89 2.81 21.54
N PRO A 208 -16.16 3.21 21.78
CA PRO A 208 -16.89 4.04 20.84
C PRO A 208 -16.24 5.42 20.77
N VAL A 209 -15.57 5.70 19.65
CA VAL A 209 -15.05 7.02 19.33
C VAL A 209 -16.05 7.67 18.39
N LYS A 210 -16.73 8.70 18.90
CA LYS A 210 -17.61 9.53 18.09
C LYS A 210 -16.76 10.39 17.15
N THR A 211 -16.32 9.81 16.05
CA THR A 211 -15.63 10.56 14.99
C THR A 211 -16.66 11.23 14.09
N ARG A 212 -16.39 12.49 13.72
CA ARG A 212 -17.21 13.21 12.73
C ARG A 212 -16.60 13.15 11.34
N LEU A 213 -15.41 12.58 11.22
CA LEU A 213 -14.59 12.64 10.03
C LEU A 213 -15.01 11.58 9.03
N LEU A 214 -15.19 11.99 7.78
CA LEU A 214 -15.43 11.10 6.65
C LEU A 214 -14.23 11.17 5.71
N PRO A 215 -13.83 10.03 5.09
CA PRO A 215 -12.83 10.02 4.03
C PRO A 215 -13.24 10.91 2.85
N LYS A 216 -12.28 11.68 2.35
CA LYS A 216 -12.42 12.61 1.23
C LYS A 216 -11.14 12.62 0.38
N VAL A 217 -11.26 13.15 -0.82
CA VAL A 217 -10.14 13.42 -1.73
C VAL A 217 -9.96 14.91 -1.84
N LYS A 218 -8.72 15.38 -1.66
CA LYS A 218 -8.27 16.73 -1.97
C LYS A 218 -7.48 16.70 -3.27
N ILE A 219 -7.94 17.42 -4.28
CA ILE A 219 -7.28 17.59 -5.57
C ILE A 219 -6.76 19.03 -5.66
N ASP A 220 -5.46 19.17 -5.87
CA ASP A 220 -4.80 20.46 -6.08
C ASP A 220 -4.41 20.59 -7.56
N ILE A 221 -4.88 21.65 -8.20
CA ILE A 221 -4.64 21.95 -9.62
C ILE A 221 -4.08 23.37 -9.70
N VAL A 222 -3.03 23.58 -10.49
CA VAL A 222 -2.48 24.93 -10.74
C VAL A 222 -2.68 25.25 -12.22
N VAL A 223 -3.37 26.35 -12.52
CA VAL A 223 -3.72 26.74 -13.89
C VAL A 223 -3.29 28.16 -14.21
N CYS A 224 -2.90 28.36 -15.47
CA CYS A 224 -2.61 29.69 -16.02
C CYS A 224 -3.26 29.93 -17.40
N LYS A 225 -3.10 28.99 -18.36
CA LYS A 225 -3.73 29.07 -19.71
C LYS A 225 -5.26 28.95 -19.67
N ILE A 226 -5.77 28.08 -18.80
CA ILE A 226 -7.21 27.81 -18.66
C ILE A 226 -7.83 28.83 -17.72
N PRO A 227 -8.90 29.55 -18.12
CA PRO A 227 -9.60 30.46 -17.23
C PRO A 227 -10.14 29.73 -15.99
N THR A 228 -9.87 30.30 -14.80
CA THR A 228 -10.31 29.71 -13.52
C THR A 228 -11.82 29.45 -13.47
N GLN A 229 -12.62 30.31 -14.11
CA GLN A 229 -14.07 30.15 -14.15
C GLN A 229 -14.51 28.88 -14.91
N VAL A 230 -13.86 28.58 -16.03
CA VAL A 230 -14.14 27.36 -16.81
C VAL A 230 -13.84 26.12 -15.99
N LEU A 231 -12.71 26.11 -15.27
CA LEU A 231 -12.36 25.03 -14.34
C LEU A 231 -13.42 24.88 -13.24
N VAL A 232 -13.80 25.96 -12.57
CA VAL A 232 -14.80 25.93 -11.49
C VAL A 232 -16.15 25.43 -11.99
N ASP A 233 -16.60 25.85 -13.17
CA ASP A 233 -17.89 25.44 -13.72
C ASP A 233 -17.89 23.96 -14.16
N THR A 234 -16.79 23.48 -14.73
CA THR A 234 -16.60 22.06 -15.04
C THR A 234 -16.61 21.20 -13.78
N VAL A 235 -15.89 21.62 -12.73
CA VAL A 235 -15.86 20.92 -11.44
C VAL A 235 -17.24 20.88 -10.81
N LYS A 236 -17.96 22.01 -10.80
CA LYS A 236 -19.34 22.08 -10.28
C LYS A 236 -20.25 21.12 -11.04
N LYS A 237 -20.17 21.10 -12.37
CA LYS A 237 -20.99 20.21 -13.20
C LYS A 237 -20.66 18.73 -12.96
N ALA A 238 -19.39 18.40 -12.76
CA ALA A 238 -18.94 17.02 -12.52
C ALA A 238 -19.32 16.49 -11.14
N LEU A 239 -19.23 17.34 -10.10
CA LEU A 239 -19.40 16.93 -8.70
C LEU A 239 -20.82 17.10 -8.16
N TYR A 240 -21.66 17.93 -8.79
CA TYR A 240 -22.98 18.24 -8.27
C TYR A 240 -23.94 17.04 -8.34
N THR A 241 -24.42 16.60 -7.18
CA THR A 241 -25.46 15.58 -7.04
C THR A 241 -26.75 16.13 -6.41
N GLY A 242 -26.68 17.34 -5.84
CA GLY A 242 -27.78 17.95 -5.08
C GLY A 242 -27.86 17.45 -3.64
N ASN A 243 -27.02 16.49 -3.24
CA ASN A 243 -26.95 15.97 -1.88
C ASN A 243 -25.87 16.69 -1.06
N MET A 244 -26.00 16.62 0.26
CA MET A 244 -24.95 17.11 1.15
C MET A 244 -23.68 16.25 0.98
N GLY A 245 -22.52 16.90 0.87
CA GLY A 245 -21.22 16.22 0.83
C GLY A 245 -20.50 16.22 -0.52
N ASP A 246 -21.07 16.86 -1.55
CA ASP A 246 -20.48 17.02 -2.88
C ASP A 246 -19.08 17.65 -2.86
N GLY A 247 -18.82 18.54 -1.90
CA GLY A 247 -17.48 19.05 -1.64
C GLY A 247 -17.38 20.56 -1.47
N LYS A 248 -16.15 21.06 -1.52
CA LYS A 248 -15.83 22.50 -1.55
C LYS A 248 -14.68 22.76 -2.54
N ILE A 249 -14.71 23.95 -3.13
CA ILE A 249 -13.65 24.46 -4.01
C ILE A 249 -13.03 25.67 -3.31
N PHE A 250 -11.70 25.71 -3.23
CA PHE A 250 -10.92 26.82 -2.72
C PHE A 250 -10.01 27.34 -3.83
N ILE A 251 -9.90 28.66 -3.93
CA ILE A 251 -9.14 29.33 -4.97
C ILE A 251 -8.08 30.17 -4.29
N TYR A 252 -6.83 29.98 -4.69
CA TYR A 252 -5.66 30.66 -4.14
C TYR A 252 -4.85 31.28 -5.27
N ASP A 253 -4.25 32.43 -5.00
CA ASP A 253 -3.29 33.05 -5.90
C ASP A 253 -1.93 32.37 -5.71
N VAL A 254 -1.26 32.03 -6.82
CA VAL A 254 0.09 31.44 -6.82
C VAL A 254 1.06 32.49 -7.30
N GLU A 255 2.12 32.70 -6.52
CA GLU A 255 3.16 33.69 -6.84
C GLU A 255 4.04 33.23 -8.00
N ASN A 256 4.51 31.98 -7.96
CA ASN A 256 5.35 31.40 -9.00
C ASN A 256 5.19 29.88 -9.09
N VAL A 257 5.55 29.31 -10.24
CA VAL A 257 5.65 27.87 -10.49
C VAL A 257 6.99 27.61 -11.15
N ILE A 258 7.72 26.57 -10.73
CA ILE A 258 9.04 26.26 -11.26
C ILE A 258 9.05 24.79 -11.71
N LYS A 259 9.37 24.54 -12.98
CA LYS A 259 9.52 23.18 -13.53
C LYS A 259 10.94 22.69 -13.21
N ILE A 260 11.05 21.63 -12.41
CA ILE A 260 12.35 21.16 -11.90
C ILE A 260 13.29 20.69 -13.01
N SER A 261 12.76 20.01 -14.04
CA SER A 261 13.57 19.42 -15.11
C SER A 261 14.23 20.45 -16.02
N THR A 262 13.57 21.58 -16.28
CA THR A 262 14.03 22.60 -17.25
C THR A 262 14.45 23.91 -16.58
N GLY A 263 14.05 24.14 -15.33
CA GLY A 263 14.22 25.42 -14.64
C GLY A 263 13.27 26.52 -15.13
N GLU A 264 12.31 26.21 -16.00
CA GLU A 264 11.31 27.17 -16.47
C GLU A 264 10.43 27.65 -15.33
N GLU A 265 10.00 28.91 -15.41
CA GLU A 265 9.18 29.55 -14.38
C GLU A 265 7.83 30.07 -14.90
N GLY A 266 6.89 30.25 -13.99
CA GLY A 266 5.60 30.87 -14.22
C GLY A 266 4.73 30.14 -15.25
N TYR A 267 4.35 30.84 -16.32
CA TYR A 267 3.48 30.32 -17.37
C TYR A 267 4.13 29.16 -18.14
N ASP A 268 5.42 29.30 -18.47
CA ASP A 268 6.18 28.36 -19.29
C ASP A 268 6.37 27.04 -18.54
N ALA A 269 6.52 27.10 -17.21
CA ALA A 269 6.57 25.94 -16.33
C ALA A 269 5.31 25.04 -16.37
N LEU A 270 4.18 25.59 -16.80
CA LEU A 270 2.88 24.90 -16.89
C LEU A 270 2.49 24.53 -18.34
N GLN A 271 3.36 24.78 -19.32
CA GLN A 271 3.12 24.30 -20.68
C GLN A 271 3.76 22.92 -20.86
N ASP A 272 2.98 21.99 -21.40
CA ASP A 272 3.49 20.73 -21.93
C ASP A 272 4.16 21.02 -23.27
N GLU A 273 5.40 20.57 -23.45
CA GLU A 273 6.18 20.73 -24.69
C GLU A 273 5.57 19.88 -25.81
N ASN A 274 4.42 20.26 -26.37
CA ASN A 274 3.85 19.69 -27.59
C ASN A 274 2.84 20.65 -28.22
N GLU A 275 3.35 21.66 -28.91
CA GLU A 275 2.65 22.28 -30.05
C GLU A 275 3.65 22.27 -31.23
N GLU A 276 3.90 21.08 -31.80
CA GLU A 276 4.33 20.89 -33.20
C GLU A 276 3.24 20.15 -33.98
#